data_AF-A0A2W4L3N5-F1
#
_entry.id   AF-A0A2W4L3N5-F1
#
_cell.length_a   1.000
_cell.length_b   1.000
_cell.length_c   1.000
_cell.angle_alpha   90.00
_cell.angle_beta   90.00
_cell.angle_gamma   90.00
#
_symmetry.space_group_name_H-M   'P 1'
#
loop_
_entity.id
_entity.type
_entity.pdbx_description
1 polymer ?
#
loop_
_entity_poly.entity_id
_entity_poly.type
_entity_poly.pdbx_seq_one_letter_code
_entity_poly.pdbx_strand_id
1 'polypeptide(L)' 'VLDFADVPPHMMPAMFTCARTAGWCAHILEQKRTGRLVRPSADYVGPGPRGPEEVDGWETVTPIGRGPEHS' A
#
# COMPACT_ATOMS: atom_id res chain seq x y z
N VAL A 1 -3.06 -11.08 32.37
CA VAL A 1 -1.81 -11.88 32.21
C VAL A 1 -0.63 -11.00 31.83
N LEU A 2 -0.60 -10.34 30.67
CA LEU A 2 0.53 -9.44 30.34
C LEU A 2 0.59 -8.18 31.23
N ASP A 3 -0.58 -7.66 31.61
CA ASP A 3 -0.72 -6.60 32.60
C ASP A 3 -0.20 -7.01 34.00
N PHE A 4 -0.36 -8.28 34.36
CA PHE A 4 0.21 -8.85 35.59
C PHE A 4 1.73 -9.06 35.51
N ALA A 5 2.27 -9.18 34.31
CA ALA A 5 3.71 -9.28 34.06
C ALA A 5 4.37 -7.90 33.87
N ASP A 6 3.68 -6.82 34.28
CA ASP A 6 4.11 -5.43 34.19
C ASP A 6 4.54 -5.01 32.77
N VAL A 7 3.96 -5.64 31.74
CA VAL A 7 4.20 -5.23 30.35
C VAL A 7 3.43 -3.95 30.08
N PRO A 8 4.08 -2.83 29.71
CA PRO A 8 3.38 -1.58 29.43
C PRO A 8 2.36 -1.74 28.29
N PRO A 9 1.19 -1.07 28.34
CA PRO A 9 0.10 -1.30 27.38
C PRO A 9 0.51 -1.12 25.91
N HIS A 10 1.38 -0.16 25.62
CA HIS A 10 1.88 0.09 24.27
C HIS A 10 2.79 -1.04 23.73
N MET A 11 3.31 -1.92 24.58
CA MET A 11 4.09 -3.10 24.20
C MET A 11 3.23 -4.36 24.00
N MET A 12 1.96 -4.36 24.39
CA MET A 12 1.09 -5.53 24.21
C MET A 12 0.97 -5.99 22.74
N PRO A 13 0.88 -5.11 21.73
CA PRO A 13 0.90 -5.52 20.32
C PRO A 13 2.19 -6.24 19.92
N ALA A 14 3.33 -5.84 20.49
CA ALA A 14 4.61 -6.51 20.25
C ALA A 14 4.62 -7.91 20.87
N MET A 15 4.12 -8.08 22.10
CA MET A 15 4.00 -9.39 22.74
C MET A 15 3.07 -10.35 21.97
N PHE A 16 1.96 -9.84 21.44
CA PHE A 16 1.09 -10.59 20.54
C PHE A 16 1.84 -11.03 19.28
N THR A 17 2.61 -10.12 18.67
CA THR A 17 3.44 -10.41 17.50
C THR A 17 4.46 -11.53 17.77
N CYS A 18 5.13 -11.49 18.93
CA CYS A 18 6.03 -12.56 19.35
C CYS A 18 5.31 -13.92 19.39
N ALA A 19 4.14 -13.99 20.04
CA ALA A 19 3.34 -15.22 20.09
C ALA A 19 2.85 -15.68 18.71
N ARG A 20 2.49 -14.75 17.81
CA ARG A 20 1.98 -15.07 16.47
C ARG A 20 3.05 -15.51 15.47
N THR A 21 4.32 -15.18 15.73
CA THR A 21 5.44 -15.52 14.86
C THR A 21 5.45 -17.02 14.50
N ALA A 22 5.21 -17.92 15.46
CA ALA A 22 5.15 -19.36 15.20
C ALA A 22 4.07 -19.74 14.16
N GLY A 23 2.87 -19.18 14.29
CA GLY A 23 1.77 -19.44 13.35
C GLY A 23 2.00 -18.83 11.98
N TRP A 24 2.59 -17.62 11.91
CA TRP A 24 2.94 -17.02 10.62
C TRP A 24 4.02 -17.81 9.90
N CYS A 25 5.05 -18.27 10.61
CA CYS A 25 6.08 -19.13 10.03
C CYS A 25 5.48 -20.44 9.48
N ALA A 26 4.57 -21.08 10.23
CA ALA A 26 3.88 -22.27 9.77
C ALA A 26 3.11 -22.01 8.46
N HIS A 27 2.29 -20.95 8.42
CA HIS A 27 1.55 -20.59 7.21
C HIS A 27 2.44 -20.19 6.04
N ILE A 28 3.57 -19.50 6.28
CA ILE A 28 4.55 -19.19 5.22
C ILE A 28 5.09 -20.47 4.60
N LEU A 29 5.43 -21.48 5.41
CA LEU A 29 5.91 -22.76 4.91
C LEU A 29 4.83 -23.54 4.16
N GLU A 30 3.58 -23.51 4.62
CA GLU A 30 2.43 -24.08 3.92
C GLU A 30 2.19 -23.40 2.56
N GLN A 31 2.27 -22.07 2.50
CA GLN A 31 2.13 -21.32 1.26
C GLN A 31 3.29 -21.61 0.30
N LYS A 32 4.53 -21.70 0.80
CA LYS A 32 5.70 -22.09 0.01
C LYS A 32 5.50 -23.47 -0.62
N ARG A 33 4.96 -24.44 0.13
CA ARG A 33 4.63 -25.78 -0.39
C ARG A 33 3.50 -25.78 -1.41
N THR A 34 2.51 -24.90 -1.21
CA THR A 34 1.40 -24.70 -2.15
C THR A 34 1.88 -24.12 -3.48
N GLY A 35 2.89 -23.24 -3.45
CA GLY A 35 3.58 -22.76 -4.65
C GLY A 35 2.72 -21.87 -5.57
N ARG A 36 1.67 -21.23 -5.04
CA ARG A 36 0.74 -20.40 -5.81
C ARG A 36 0.93 -18.91 -5.52
N LEU A 37 1.07 -18.11 -6.58
CA LEU A 37 1.13 -16.65 -6.47
C LEU A 37 -0.23 -16.07 -6.08
N VAL A 38 -0.26 -15.26 -5.03
CA VAL A 38 -1.41 -14.45 -4.63
C VAL A 38 -1.36 -13.12 -5.39
N ARG A 39 -2.20 -12.96 -6.41
CA ARG A 39 -2.30 -11.77 -7.27
C ARG A 39 -3.77 -11.34 -7.44
N PRO A 40 -4.34 -10.59 -6.49
CA PRO A 40 -5.68 -10.06 -6.67
C PRO A 40 -5.70 -9.00 -7.79
N SER A 41 -6.84 -8.87 -8.45
CA SER A 41 -7.12 -7.78 -9.39
C SER A 41 -8.10 -6.80 -8.75
N ALA A 42 -8.15 -5.58 -9.28
CA ALA A 42 -9.15 -4.59 -8.93
C ALA A 42 -9.77 -4.02 -10.20
N ASP A 43 -11.06 -3.71 -10.15
CA ASP A 43 -11.76 -3.05 -11.25
C ASP A 43 -11.55 -1.53 -11.15
N TYR A 44 -11.12 -0.94 -12.26
CA TYR A 44 -10.98 0.52 -12.34
C TYR A 44 -12.34 1.16 -12.60
N VAL A 45 -12.80 1.98 -11.64
CA VAL A 45 -14.04 2.77 -11.72
C VAL A 45 -13.77 4.27 -11.71
N GLY A 46 -12.53 4.68 -11.99
CA GLY A 46 -12.15 6.08 -12.07
C GLY A 46 -12.48 6.71 -13.44
N PRO A 47 -12.10 7.98 -13.66
CA PRO A 47 -12.33 8.69 -14.91
C PRO A 47 -11.71 7.97 -16.12
N GLY A 48 -12.35 8.08 -17.29
CA GLY A 48 -11.77 7.60 -18.55
C GLY A 48 -10.48 8.35 -18.94
N PRO A 49 -9.88 8.00 -20.08
CA PRO A 49 -8.74 8.74 -20.62
C PRO A 49 -9.10 10.23 -20.78
N ARG A 50 -8.26 11.10 -20.24
CA ARG A 50 -8.43 12.56 -20.31
C ARG A 50 -7.08 13.22 -20.63
N GLY A 51 -7.14 14.29 -21.41
CA GLY A 51 -5.99 15.16 -21.68
C GLY A 51 -5.49 15.80 -20.38
N PRO A 52 -4.18 16.11 -20.27
CA PRO A 52 -3.65 16.81 -19.11
C PRO A 52 -4.37 18.14 -18.82
N GLU A 53 -4.83 18.83 -19.87
CA GLU A 53 -5.59 20.07 -19.81
C GLU A 53 -6.98 19.96 -19.19
N GLU A 54 -7.54 18.74 -19.11
CA GLU A 54 -8.83 18.46 -18.50
C GLU A 54 -8.71 18.09 -17.01
N VAL A 55 -7.50 18.19 -16.46
CA VAL A 55 -7.22 17.97 -15.04
C VAL A 55 -7.28 19.30 -14.30
N ASP A 56 -8.14 19.38 -13.28
CA ASP A 56 -8.19 20.54 -12.38
C ASP A 56 -6.78 20.90 -11.87
N GLY A 57 -6.37 22.16 -12.03
CA GLY A 57 -5.03 22.63 -11.65
C GLY A 57 -4.02 22.68 -12.81
N TRP A 58 -4.37 22.22 -14.02
CA TRP A 58 -3.48 22.29 -15.19
C TRP A 58 -3.02 23.71 -15.52
N GLU A 59 -3.87 24.71 -15.27
CA GLU A 59 -3.59 26.13 -15.49
C GLU A 59 -2.39 26.66 -14.67
N THR A 60 -2.03 25.97 -13.58
CA THR A 60 -0.89 26.34 -12.74
C THR A 60 0.41 25.67 -13.18
N VAL A 61 0.34 24.71 -14.11
CA VAL A 61 1.50 23.98 -14.61
C VAL A 61 2.18 24.82 -15.68
N THR A 62 3.41 25.28 -15.41
CA THR A 62 4.27 25.86 -16.46
C THR A 62 4.86 24.73 -17.30
N PRO A 63 4.49 24.59 -18.59
CA PRO A 63 5.04 23.51 -19.41
C PRO A 63 6.51 23.79 -19.69
N ILE A 64 7.39 22.86 -19.31
CA ILE A 64 8.82 22.92 -19.68
C ILE A 64 8.91 22.57 -21.17
N GLY A 65 8.86 23.58 -22.05
CA GLY A 65 9.17 23.40 -23.48
C GLY A 65 8.34 24.15 -24.52
N ARG A 66 7.31 24.93 -24.17
CA ARG A 66 6.63 25.78 -25.17
C ARG A 66 7.31 27.15 -25.26
N GLY A 67 8.29 27.28 -26.16
CA GLY A 67 8.77 28.59 -26.61
C GLY A 67 7.64 29.37 -27.31
N PRO A 68 7.70 30.70 -27.38
CA PRO A 68 6.66 31.50 -28.02
C PRO A 68 6.74 31.36 -29.54
N GLU A 69 5.89 30.50 -30.11
CA GLU A 69 5.47 30.60 -31.50
C GLU A 69 4.13 31.35 -31.56
N HIS A 70 4.19 32.67 -31.67
CA HIS A 70 3.12 33.48 -32.24
C HIS A 70 3.77 34.49 -33.19
N SER A 71 3.57 34.24 -34.48
CA SER A 71 3.71 35.20 -35.59
C SER A 71 2.70 36.34 -35.45
#